data_AF-A0AAN4HK92-F1
#
_entry.id   AF-A0AAN4HK92-F1
#
_cell.length_a   1.000
_cell.length_b   1.000
_cell.length_c   1.000
_cell.angle_alpha   90.00
_cell.angle_beta   90.00
_cell.angle_gamma   90.00
#
_symmetry.space_group_name_H-M   'P 1'
#
loop_
_entity.id
_entity.type
_entity.pdbx_description
1 polymer ?
#
loop_
_entity_poly.entity_id
_entity_poly.type
_entity_poly.pdbx_seq_one_letter_code
_entity_poly.pdbx_strand_id
1 'polypeptide(L)'
;MKTPQELRALADNKKKIEGDVFASSMLEEIEGEMIEKANAGNYELKIHANSGLNRDNWLAEPHLYNALILKLRSLGFEVSHSDEMRDGTYMIIKW
;
A
#
# COMPACT_ATOMS: atom_id res chain seq x y z
N MET A 1 -2.67 36.49 1.68
CA MET A 1 -3.16 35.35 2.51
C MET A 1 -3.68 34.29 1.57
N LYS A 2 -3.42 33.00 1.83
CA LYS A 2 -4.02 31.90 1.04
C LYS A 2 -5.48 31.72 1.43
N THR A 3 -6.33 31.45 0.46
CA THR A 3 -7.74 31.14 0.65
C THR A 3 -7.92 29.74 1.25
N PRO A 4 -9.05 29.45 1.90
CA PRO A 4 -9.37 28.10 2.36
C PRO A 4 -9.35 27.03 1.23
N GLN A 5 -9.67 27.42 0.00
CA GLN A 5 -9.62 26.53 -1.17
C GLN A 5 -8.18 26.17 -1.54
N GLU A 6 -7.28 27.15 -1.57
CA GLU A 6 -5.85 26.92 -1.83
C GLU A 6 -5.21 26.07 -0.73
N LEU A 7 -5.62 26.23 0.53
CA LEU A 7 -5.14 25.40 1.64
C LEU A 7 -5.59 23.94 1.49
N ARG A 8 -6.84 23.69 1.05
CA ARG A 8 -7.32 22.32 0.76
C ARG A 8 -6.54 21.69 -0.39
N ALA A 9 -6.37 22.40 -1.50
CA ALA A 9 -5.61 21.90 -2.65
C ALA A 9 -4.15 21.56 -2.29
N LEU A 10 -3.52 22.36 -1.42
CA LEU A 10 -2.18 22.07 -0.91
C LEU A 10 -2.14 20.83 -0.01
N ALA A 11 -3.16 20.64 0.85
CA ALA A 11 -3.27 19.46 1.69
C ALA A 11 -3.47 18.19 0.85
N ASP A 12 -4.32 18.25 -0.18
CA ASP A 12 -4.56 17.13 -1.09
C ASP A 12 -3.30 16.79 -1.89
N ASN A 13 -2.58 17.80 -2.38
CA ASN A 13 -1.31 17.58 -3.08
C ASN A 13 -0.24 16.98 -2.15
N LYS A 14 -0.19 17.43 -0.88
CA LYS A 14 0.71 16.84 0.11
C LYS A 14 0.41 15.36 0.33
N LYS A 15 -0.86 14.99 0.52
CA LYS A 15 -1.29 13.59 0.67
C LYS A 15 -0.95 12.74 -0.55
N LYS A 16 -1.11 13.30 -1.75
CA LYS A 16 -0.73 12.63 -2.99
C LYS A 16 0.77 12.32 -3.03
N ILE A 17 1.61 13.32 -2.78
CA ILE A 17 3.07 13.15 -2.75
C ILE A 17 3.48 12.11 -1.70
N GLU A 18 2.89 12.19 -0.51
CA GLU A 18 3.13 11.22 0.56
C GLU A 18 2.76 9.80 0.14
N GLY A 19 1.58 9.60 -0.44
CA GLY A 19 1.14 8.31 -0.97
C GLY A 19 2.05 7.79 -2.09
N ASP A 20 2.49 8.65 -3.01
CA ASP A 20 3.39 8.27 -4.10
C ASP A 20 4.76 7.82 -3.58
N VAL A 21 5.33 8.53 -2.61
CA VAL A 21 6.61 8.17 -1.97
C VAL A 21 6.47 6.86 -1.21
N PHE A 22 5.43 6.74 -0.38
CA PHE A 22 5.13 5.53 0.37
C PHE A 22 5.00 4.32 -0.56
N ALA A 23 4.19 4.43 -1.60
CA ALA A 23 3.93 3.35 -2.53
C ALA A 23 5.17 2.94 -3.32
N SER A 24 6.09 3.86 -3.62
CA SER A 24 7.38 3.49 -4.23
C SER A 24 8.25 2.68 -3.27
N SER A 25 8.37 3.13 -2.02
CA SER A 25 9.18 2.41 -1.00
C SER A 25 8.64 1.01 -0.75
N MET A 26 7.33 0.89 -0.55
CA MET A 26 6.69 -0.41 -0.31
C MET A 26 6.81 -1.36 -1.50
N LEU A 27 6.78 -0.83 -2.72
CA LEU A 27 6.84 -1.65 -3.92
C LEU A 27 8.17 -2.40 -4.03
N GLU A 28 9.29 -1.74 -3.72
CA GLU A 28 10.61 -2.38 -3.75
C GLU A 28 10.69 -3.58 -2.78
N GLU A 29 10.12 -3.43 -1.58
CA GLU A 29 10.04 -4.51 -0.59
C GLU A 29 9.11 -5.65 -1.04
N ILE A 30 7.93 -5.29 -1.58
CA ILE A 30 6.93 -6.25 -2.08
C ILE A 30 7.48 -7.07 -3.24
N GLU A 31 8.17 -6.44 -4.19
CA GLU A 31 8.77 -7.15 -5.34
C GLU A 31 9.80 -8.17 -4.88
N GLY A 32 10.64 -7.82 -3.91
CA GLY A 32 11.60 -8.75 -3.29
C GLY A 32 10.90 -9.95 -2.66
N GLU A 33 9.92 -9.71 -1.79
CA GLU A 33 9.17 -10.78 -1.13
C GLU A 33 8.38 -11.65 -2.12
N MET A 34 7.78 -11.06 -3.15
CA MET A 34 7.04 -11.79 -4.18
C MET A 34 7.97 -12.71 -4.98
N ILE A 35 9.18 -12.28 -5.31
CA ILE A 35 10.18 -13.11 -5.98
C ILE A 35 10.57 -14.31 -5.08
N GLU A 36 10.79 -14.06 -3.78
CA GLU A 36 11.10 -15.13 -2.83
C GLU A 36 9.95 -16.14 -2.70
N LYS A 37 8.70 -15.67 -2.60
CA LYS A 37 7.51 -16.52 -2.56
C LYS A 37 7.38 -17.34 -3.85
N ALA A 38 7.56 -16.72 -5.01
CA ALA A 38 7.45 -17.37 -6.30
C ALA A 38 8.51 -18.47 -6.47
N ASN A 39 9.74 -18.23 -6.00
CA ASN A 39 10.80 -19.25 -5.97
C ASN A 39 10.46 -20.43 -5.05
N ALA A 40 9.64 -20.22 -4.03
CA ALA A 40 9.09 -21.27 -3.17
C ALA A 40 7.80 -21.91 -3.72
N GLY A 41 7.36 -21.55 -4.92
CA GLY A 41 6.13 -22.05 -5.56
C GLY A 41 4.84 -21.44 -5.01
N ASN A 42 4.91 -20.34 -4.28
CA ASN A 42 3.77 -19.58 -3.77
C ASN A 42 3.66 -18.23 -4.48
N TYR A 43 2.53 -17.93 -5.09
CA TYR A 43 2.31 -16.69 -5.84
C TYR A 43 1.43 -15.68 -5.09
N GLU A 44 1.26 -15.87 -3.78
CA GLU A 44 0.48 -15.02 -2.89
C GLU A 44 1.35 -14.44 -1.77
N LEU A 45 1.30 -13.12 -1.62
CA LEU A 45 1.85 -12.39 -0.48
C LEU A 45 0.73 -11.77 0.34
N LYS A 46 0.79 -11.97 1.66
CA LYS A 46 -0.12 -11.37 2.62
C LYS A 46 0.62 -10.35 3.46
N ILE A 47 0.18 -9.10 3.43
CA ILE A 47 0.76 -7.99 4.18
C ILE A 47 -0.21 -7.56 5.28
N HIS A 48 0.27 -7.54 6.52
CA HIS A 48 -0.49 -7.10 7.69
C HIS A 48 -0.45 -5.57 7.83
N ALA A 49 -1.55 -5.01 8.32
CA ALA A 49 -1.65 -3.60 8.72
C ALA A 49 -0.57 -3.14 9.72
N ASN A 50 -0.02 -4.08 10.48
CA ASN A 50 1.05 -3.87 11.46
C ASN A 50 2.33 -4.68 11.15
N SER A 51 2.53 -5.16 9.91
CA SER A 51 3.77 -5.86 9.58
C SER A 51 4.96 -4.91 9.68
N GLY A 52 6.13 -5.45 10.04
CA GLY A 52 7.37 -4.68 10.24
C GLY A 52 7.88 -3.93 8.99
N LEU A 53 7.19 -4.05 7.85
CA LEU A 53 7.46 -3.37 6.58
C LEU A 53 7.09 -1.88 6.62
N ASN A 54 6.19 -1.45 7.52
CA ASN A 54 6.07 -0.05 7.91
C ASN A 54 5.28 0.07 9.21
N ARG A 55 5.87 0.71 10.23
CA ARG A 55 5.37 0.72 11.62
C ARG A 55 4.09 1.55 11.84
N ASP A 56 3.61 2.25 10.83
CA ASP A 56 2.36 3.01 10.87
C ASP A 56 1.26 2.21 10.17
N ASN A 57 0.04 2.22 10.73
CA ASN A 57 -1.14 1.50 10.22
C ASN A 57 -1.63 2.08 8.88
N TRP A 58 -0.79 1.99 7.85
CA TRP A 58 -1.00 2.56 6.52
C TRP A 58 -2.20 1.93 5.80
N LEU A 59 -2.58 0.70 6.19
CA LEU A 59 -3.79 0.05 5.73
C LEU A 59 -5.06 0.80 6.16
N ALA A 60 -5.00 1.57 7.26
CA ALA A 60 -6.07 2.45 7.70
C ALA A 60 -5.99 3.87 7.10
N GLU A 61 -4.91 4.22 6.39
CA GLU A 61 -4.71 5.53 5.75
C GLU A 61 -5.10 5.48 4.26
N PRO A 62 -6.28 6.01 3.87
CA PRO A 62 -6.82 5.76 2.54
C PRO A 62 -5.95 6.29 1.40
N HIS A 63 -5.20 7.39 1.59
CA HIS A 63 -4.34 7.93 0.54
C HIS A 63 -3.10 7.08 0.32
N LEU A 64 -2.54 6.46 1.38
CA LEU A 64 -1.39 5.55 1.28
C LEU A 64 -1.81 4.23 0.63
N TYR A 65 -2.89 3.63 1.14
CA TYR A 65 -3.47 2.39 0.63
C TYR A 65 -3.82 2.49 -0.85
N ASN A 66 -4.54 3.55 -1.25
CA ASN A 66 -4.94 3.73 -2.64
C ASN A 66 -3.75 3.97 -3.58
N ALA A 67 -2.74 4.73 -3.15
CA ALA A 67 -1.53 4.94 -3.95
C ALA A 67 -0.80 3.60 -4.21
N LEU A 68 -0.67 2.76 -3.19
CA LEU A 68 -0.05 1.44 -3.33
C LEU A 68 -0.85 0.51 -4.25
N ILE A 69 -2.17 0.42 -4.06
CA ILE A 69 -3.03 -0.40 -4.93
C ILE A 69 -2.94 0.03 -6.39
N LEU A 70 -2.95 1.34 -6.66
CA LEU A 70 -2.85 1.84 -8.03
C LEU A 70 -1.53 1.44 -8.68
N LYS A 71 -0.41 1.53 -7.94
CA LYS A 71 0.90 1.08 -8.44
C LYS A 71 0.94 -0.43 -8.68
N LEU A 72 0.53 -1.24 -7.70
CA LEU A 72 0.51 -2.70 -7.83
C LEU A 72 -0.34 -3.16 -9.02
N ARG A 73 -1.55 -2.60 -9.16
CA ARG A 73 -2.42 -2.91 -10.31
C ARG A 73 -1.83 -2.45 -11.64
N SER A 74 -1.10 -1.32 -11.67
CA SER A 74 -0.42 -0.85 -12.88
C SER A 74 0.71 -1.78 -13.32
N LEU A 75 1.27 -2.56 -12.40
CA LEU A 75 2.28 -3.59 -12.66
C LEU A 75 1.68 -4.97 -12.95
N GLY A 76 0.34 -5.10 -12.90
CA GLY A 76 -0.37 -6.34 -13.22
C GLY A 76 -0.68 -7.24 -12.03
N PHE A 77 -0.37 -6.82 -10.80
CA PHE A 77 -0.72 -7.61 -9.62
C PHE A 77 -2.24 -7.56 -9.34
N GLU A 78 -2.80 -8.70 -8.95
CA GLU A 78 -4.12 -8.75 -8.36
C GLU A 78 -4.02 -8.38 -6.88
N VAL A 79 -4.84 -7.43 -6.43
CA VAL A 79 -4.84 -6.95 -5.04
C VAL A 79 -6.23 -7.07 -4.46
N SER A 80 -6.32 -7.74 -3.32
CA SER A 80 -7.55 -7.92 -2.54
C SER A 80 -7.34 -7.57 -1.07
N HIS A 81 -8.45 -7.28 -0.39
CA HIS A 81 -8.49 -6.89 1.01
C HIS A 81 -9.20 -7.98 1.81
N SER A 82 -8.66 -8.33 2.98
CA SER A 82 -9.30 -9.26 3.90
C SER A 82 -9.28 -8.69 5.31
N ASP A 83 -10.44 -8.62 5.95
CA ASP A 83 -10.58 -8.31 7.37
C ASP A 83 -10.91 -9.60 8.12
N GLU A 84 -9.91 -10.24 8.70
CA GLU A 84 -10.11 -11.43 9.52
C GLU A 84 -10.27 -11.02 10.98
N MET A 85 -11.43 -11.33 11.58
CA MET A 85 -11.78 -10.91 12.96
C MET A 85 -10.78 -11.37 14.04
N ARG A 86 -9.95 -12.37 13.75
CA ARG A 86 -8.95 -12.91 14.69
C ARG A 86 -7.54 -12.36 14.46
N ASP A 87 -7.15 -12.26 13.20
CA ASP A 87 -5.74 -12.09 12.85
C ASP A 87 -5.44 -10.66 12.30
N GLY A 88 -6.49 -9.89 12.00
CA GLY A 88 -6.40 -8.46 11.64
C GLY A 88 -6.72 -8.16 10.18
N THR A 89 -6.38 -6.94 9.76
CA THR A 89 -6.60 -6.43 8.39
C THR A 89 -5.40 -6.72 7.51
N TYR A 90 -5.68 -7.24 6.30
CA TYR A 90 -4.70 -7.69 5.32
C TYR A 90 -4.90 -7.11 3.93
N MET A 91 -3.77 -6.84 3.29
CA MET A 91 -3.68 -6.78 1.83
C MET A 91 -3.13 -8.10 1.32
N ILE A 92 -3.82 -8.72 0.38
CA ILE A 92 -3.38 -9.93 -0.32
C ILE A 92 -3.02 -9.52 -1.75
N ILE A 93 -1.77 -9.80 -2.14
CA ILE A 93 -1.20 -9.50 -3.45
C ILE A 93 -0.91 -10.83 -4.15
N LYS A 94 -1.35 -10.96 -5.39
CA LYS A 94 -1.13 -12.15 -6.22
C LYS A 94 -0.47 -11.78 -7.54
N TRP A 95 0.47 -12.63 -7.96
CA TRP A 95 1.13 -12.59 -9.27
C TRP A 95 0.36 -13.42 -10.29
#